data_AF-A0A0T1WL93-F1
#
_entry.id   AF-A0A0T1WL93-F1
#
_cell.length_a   1.000
_cell.length_b   1.000
_cell.length_c   1.000
_cell.angle_alpha   90.00
_cell.angle_beta   90.00
_cell.angle_gamma   90.00
#
_symmetry.space_group_name_H-M   'P 1'
#
loop_
_entity.id
_entity.type
_entity.pdbx_description
1 polymer ?
#
loop_
_entity_poly.entity_id
_entity_poly.type
_entity_poly.pdbx_seq_one_letter_code
_entity_poly.pdbx_strand_id
1 'polypeptide(L)'
;MADLIYITIPRQRFRDGLACVAVSGLLAGAAFGLAPPANATCASFFGLGNSAECTSTLFSVAFAIGNGATAHADGVLGASFAIGTAAAATSSGALTLASAVGNNVTADAQGLFGTALSLGGDGNNVQAGAAGSIFTVAANILGSNNNVSALGGFSNRAINIGGDDNTVTTQGSSFNFARNIFGSNNTVATTGGYGNAAQNILGNGNTVTQQGGELNTATNFLGNGNSVSTTGGYGNLARNRFGDDNDVSTQGGYADLASNLLGTGNTVTSRGGYFNGARNIGGNGNTLTVGGPGSNLNLVVNVGGGGNTITAGGPGSLNAGFNVLGSNNQVSAGPGPFALAGTILRDGLSVTKNGPGIAINDVRVGGASATRSQTGASTNGARTNGASANSTRADSASANGPAKPKNNKQTTTKSNKQQANKSSGGTRATGGSGNTGGPRGHREK
;
A
#
# COMPACT_ATOMS: atom_id res chain seq x y z
N MET A 1 -42.97 23.44 -21.90
CA MET A 1 -43.31 22.01 -22.05
C MET A 1 -42.74 21.33 -20.82
N ALA A 2 -43.64 20.97 -19.92
CA ALA A 2 -43.32 20.35 -18.63
C ALA A 2 -43.27 18.83 -18.82
N ASP A 3 -42.27 18.18 -18.23
CA ASP A 3 -42.35 16.75 -17.96
C ASP A 3 -41.95 16.52 -16.49
N LEU A 4 -42.95 16.06 -15.74
CA LEU A 4 -42.99 15.91 -14.30
C LEU A 4 -42.99 14.40 -14.02
N ILE A 5 -41.89 13.88 -13.47
CA ILE A 5 -41.76 12.46 -13.11
C ILE A 5 -42.47 12.22 -11.76
N TYR A 6 -43.55 11.44 -11.82
CA TYR A 6 -44.34 10.98 -10.68
C TYR A 6 -43.76 9.67 -10.13
N ILE A 7 -43.27 9.67 -8.89
CA ILE A 7 -42.91 8.44 -8.16
C ILE A 7 -44.06 8.10 -7.20
N THR A 8 -44.69 6.95 -7.43
CA THR A 8 -45.84 6.44 -6.65
C THR A 8 -45.33 5.47 -5.57
N ILE A 9 -45.66 5.75 -4.30
CA ILE A 9 -45.41 4.85 -3.16
C ILE A 9 -46.69 4.03 -2.89
N PRO A 10 -46.63 2.69 -2.77
CA PRO A 10 -47.81 1.90 -2.41
C PRO A 10 -48.11 1.94 -0.91
N ARG A 11 -49.37 2.25 -0.59
CA ARG A 11 -49.99 2.12 0.75
C ARG A 11 -50.33 0.64 1.02
N GLN A 12 -49.77 0.05 2.07
CA GLN A 12 -50.30 -1.20 2.63
C GLN A 12 -51.30 -0.90 3.76
N ARG A 13 -52.48 -1.50 3.65
CA ARG A 13 -53.55 -1.49 4.65
C ARG A 13 -53.35 -2.69 5.58
N PHE A 14 -53.17 -2.44 6.87
CA PHE A 14 -53.43 -3.45 7.91
C PHE A 14 -54.85 -3.27 8.42
N ARG A 15 -55.62 -4.35 8.38
CA ARG A 15 -56.95 -4.51 9.00
C ARG A 15 -56.86 -5.64 10.03
N ASP A 16 -57.66 -5.44 11.06
CA ASP A 16 -57.66 -6.09 12.37
C ASP A 16 -57.99 -7.58 12.40
N GLY A 17 -57.53 -8.24 13.47
CA GLY A 17 -57.90 -9.59 13.88
C GLY A 17 -57.65 -9.85 15.37
N LEU A 18 -58.63 -9.45 16.19
CA LEU A 18 -59.04 -9.96 17.53
C LEU A 18 -58.91 -11.51 17.63
N ALA A 19 -58.76 -12.24 18.75
CA ALA A 19 -58.89 -12.00 20.19
C ALA A 19 -58.37 -13.22 21.02
N CYS A 20 -57.95 -12.93 22.27
CA CYS A 20 -58.17 -13.65 23.55
C CYS A 20 -57.49 -14.99 23.96
N VAL A 21 -57.35 -15.08 25.30
CA VAL A 21 -56.97 -16.18 26.23
C VAL A 21 -55.48 -16.14 26.65
N ALA A 22 -55.07 -16.01 27.91
CA ALA A 22 -55.72 -15.86 29.22
C ALA A 22 -54.78 -15.15 30.21
N VAL A 23 -55.39 -14.47 31.17
CA VAL A 23 -54.80 -13.77 32.31
C VAL A 23 -54.41 -14.75 33.42
N SER A 24 -53.26 -14.51 34.07
CA SER A 24 -52.91 -14.74 35.50
C SER A 24 -51.41 -15.03 35.60
N GLY A 25 -50.53 -14.35 36.34
CA GLY A 25 -50.62 -13.24 37.27
C GLY A 25 -49.32 -13.22 38.08
N LEU A 26 -48.58 -12.10 38.11
CA LEU A 26 -47.88 -11.62 39.30
C LEU A 26 -47.51 -10.15 39.08
N LEU A 27 -48.34 -9.29 39.67
CA LEU A 27 -48.12 -7.86 39.81
C LEU A 27 -47.64 -7.65 41.26
N ALA A 28 -46.35 -7.42 41.46
CA ALA A 28 -45.80 -6.89 42.72
C ALA A 28 -44.39 -6.34 42.47
N GLY A 29 -44.24 -5.02 42.44
CA GLY A 29 -42.93 -4.36 42.45
C GLY A 29 -42.76 -3.15 41.53
N ALA A 30 -43.76 -2.27 41.41
CA ALA A 30 -43.50 -0.90 40.97
C ALA A 30 -43.14 -0.03 42.18
N ALA A 31 -42.09 0.78 42.01
CA ALA A 31 -41.66 1.89 42.87
C ALA A 31 -40.92 1.54 44.17
N PHE A 32 -39.64 1.19 44.04
CA PHE A 32 -38.62 2.08 44.60
C PHE A 32 -37.88 2.67 43.41
N GLY A 33 -37.76 4.00 43.32
CA GLY A 33 -37.02 4.64 42.24
C GLY A 33 -35.64 4.03 42.17
N LEU A 34 -35.37 3.22 41.14
CA LEU A 34 -34.02 2.76 40.86
C LEU A 34 -33.22 4.04 40.63
N ALA A 35 -32.39 4.40 41.60
CA ALA A 35 -31.34 5.38 41.37
C ALA A 35 -30.68 4.96 40.04
N PRO A 36 -30.55 5.86 39.06
CA PRO A 36 -29.90 5.49 37.80
C PRO A 36 -28.57 4.82 38.16
N PRO A 37 -28.28 3.57 37.71
CA PRO A 37 -27.08 2.86 38.10
C PRO A 37 -25.89 3.49 37.37
N ALA A 38 -25.45 4.60 37.90
CA ALA A 38 -24.18 5.23 37.64
C ALA A 38 -23.44 5.13 38.96
N ASN A 39 -22.29 4.46 38.99
CA ASN A 39 -21.13 4.80 39.83
C ASN A 39 -20.09 3.67 39.69
N ALA A 40 -19.26 3.66 38.65
CA ALA A 40 -18.05 2.84 38.72
C ALA A 40 -17.12 3.50 39.74
N THR A 41 -17.01 2.84 40.89
CA THR A 41 -15.82 2.82 41.73
C THR A 41 -15.81 1.41 42.28
N CYS A 42 -15.40 0.47 41.44
CA CYS A 42 -15.33 -0.95 41.76
C CYS A 42 -13.89 -1.42 41.56
N ALA A 43 -13.50 -2.33 42.44
CA ALA A 43 -12.23 -3.01 42.38
C ALA A 43 -12.51 -4.48 42.64
N SER A 44 -11.88 -5.35 41.87
CA SER A 44 -11.93 -6.79 42.01
C SER A 44 -10.51 -7.33 42.01
N PHE A 45 -10.15 -8.02 43.08
CA PHE A 45 -8.84 -8.61 43.25
C PHE A 45 -9.02 -10.10 43.51
N PHE A 46 -8.29 -10.93 42.76
CA PHE A 46 -8.19 -12.37 43.03
C PHE A 46 -9.54 -13.11 43.08
N GLY A 47 -10.45 -12.82 42.15
CA GLY A 47 -11.68 -13.60 41.98
C GLY A 47 -12.86 -13.13 42.81
N LEU A 48 -12.68 -12.12 43.67
CA LEU A 48 -13.75 -11.48 44.41
C LEU A 48 -14.33 -10.36 43.55
N GLY A 49 -15.26 -10.70 42.66
CA GLY A 49 -16.02 -9.74 41.87
C GLY A 49 -16.93 -8.89 42.76
N ASN A 50 -16.92 -7.56 42.56
CA ASN A 50 -17.81 -6.64 43.30
C ASN A 50 -19.08 -6.30 42.50
N SER A 51 -19.08 -6.52 41.17
CA SER A 51 -20.25 -6.30 40.30
C SER A 51 -20.08 -7.02 38.97
N ALA A 52 -21.14 -7.07 38.15
CA ALA A 52 -21.06 -7.58 36.78
C ALA A 52 -20.09 -6.76 35.90
N GLU A 53 -19.90 -5.47 36.20
CA GLU A 53 -19.07 -4.53 35.43
C GLU A 53 -17.58 -4.54 35.84
N CYS A 54 -17.24 -5.27 36.91
CA CYS A 54 -15.86 -5.39 37.37
C CYS A 54 -15.57 -6.78 37.92
N THR A 55 -14.89 -7.57 37.09
CA THR A 55 -14.62 -8.98 37.32
C THR A 55 -13.12 -9.28 37.22
N SER A 56 -12.65 -10.14 38.10
CA SER A 56 -11.32 -10.73 38.04
C SER A 56 -11.42 -12.24 38.26
N THR A 57 -10.39 -12.96 37.85
CA THR A 57 -10.09 -14.35 38.21
C THR A 57 -9.23 -14.40 39.49
N LEU A 58 -8.99 -15.61 40.02
CA LEU A 58 -8.15 -15.84 41.21
C LEU A 58 -6.74 -15.22 41.12
N PHE A 59 -6.23 -14.98 39.90
CA PHE A 59 -4.88 -14.50 39.67
C PHE A 59 -4.82 -13.17 38.93
N SER A 60 -5.90 -12.38 38.90
CA SER A 60 -5.94 -11.14 38.14
C SER A 60 -6.54 -9.98 38.93
N VAL A 61 -6.43 -8.79 38.35
CA VAL A 61 -6.84 -7.52 38.96
C VAL A 61 -7.69 -6.73 37.98
N ALA A 62 -8.86 -6.30 38.42
CA ALA A 62 -9.71 -5.39 37.67
C ALA A 62 -10.06 -4.17 38.52
N PHE A 63 -10.04 -2.99 37.90
CA PHE A 63 -10.29 -1.72 38.57
C PHE A 63 -11.00 -0.76 37.63
N ALA A 64 -12.15 -0.23 38.04
CA ALA A 64 -12.92 0.72 37.25
C ALA A 64 -13.35 1.94 38.09
N ILE A 65 -13.10 3.14 37.57
CA ILE A 65 -13.53 4.44 38.13
C ILE A 65 -14.19 5.28 37.03
N GLY A 66 -15.38 5.78 37.30
CA GLY A 66 -16.12 6.69 36.41
C GLY A 66 -17.57 6.27 36.21
N ASN A 67 -18.39 7.12 35.58
CA ASN A 67 -19.75 6.70 35.28
C ASN A 67 -19.75 5.66 34.15
N GLY A 68 -20.30 4.47 34.39
CA GLY A 68 -20.38 3.40 33.38
C GLY A 68 -19.03 2.80 32.96
N ALA A 69 -17.97 2.99 33.76
CA ALA A 69 -16.68 2.35 33.47
C ALA A 69 -16.72 0.85 33.78
N THR A 70 -16.08 0.04 32.93
CA THR A 70 -16.03 -1.43 33.06
C THR A 70 -14.59 -1.93 33.02
N ALA A 71 -14.28 -2.94 33.84
CA ALA A 71 -12.96 -3.55 33.86
C ALA A 71 -13.07 -5.08 34.03
N HIS A 72 -12.61 -5.82 33.03
CA HIS A 72 -12.68 -7.29 33.02
C HIS A 72 -11.30 -7.90 32.87
N ALA A 73 -10.80 -8.52 33.94
CA ALA A 73 -9.54 -9.24 33.93
C ALA A 73 -9.81 -10.75 33.92
N ASP A 74 -10.24 -11.27 32.76
CA ASP A 74 -10.63 -12.68 32.58
C ASP A 74 -9.42 -13.61 32.40
N GLY A 75 -8.24 -13.03 32.23
CA GLY A 75 -6.98 -13.74 32.07
C GLY A 75 -6.38 -14.36 33.34
N VAL A 76 -5.30 -15.12 33.16
CA VAL A 76 -4.41 -15.57 34.24
C VAL A 76 -3.27 -14.58 34.37
N LEU A 77 -3.06 -13.99 35.55
CA LEU A 77 -2.07 -12.92 35.75
C LEU A 77 -2.32 -11.69 34.86
N GLY A 78 -3.59 -11.45 34.52
CA GLY A 78 -4.03 -10.29 33.76
C GLY A 78 -4.37 -9.09 34.65
N ALA A 79 -4.33 -7.89 34.08
CA ALA A 79 -4.76 -6.67 34.74
C ALA A 79 -5.56 -5.76 33.81
N SER A 80 -6.67 -5.22 34.32
CA SER A 80 -7.54 -4.30 33.59
C SER A 80 -7.85 -3.05 34.43
N PHE A 81 -7.59 -1.87 33.87
CA PHE A 81 -7.80 -0.58 34.52
C PHE A 81 -8.65 0.34 33.63
N ALA A 82 -9.82 0.76 34.09
CA ALA A 82 -10.68 1.69 33.39
C ALA A 82 -10.89 2.96 34.23
N ILE A 83 -10.58 4.13 33.70
CA ILE A 83 -10.69 5.42 34.40
C ILE A 83 -11.31 6.45 33.45
N GLY A 84 -12.57 6.79 33.67
CA GLY A 84 -13.32 7.80 32.92
C GLY A 84 -14.76 7.39 32.64
N THR A 85 -15.54 8.28 32.03
CA THR A 85 -16.95 7.97 31.71
C THR A 85 -17.00 6.99 30.55
N ALA A 86 -17.72 5.89 30.71
CA ALA A 86 -17.83 4.81 29.71
C ALA A 86 -16.46 4.26 29.24
N ALA A 87 -15.44 4.30 30.08
CA ALA A 87 -14.16 3.66 29.82
C ALA A 87 -14.27 2.14 30.01
N ALA A 88 -13.75 1.35 29.08
CA ALA A 88 -13.79 -0.10 29.13
C ALA A 88 -12.38 -0.69 28.96
N ALA A 89 -11.95 -1.49 29.93
CA ALA A 89 -10.68 -2.23 29.85
C ALA A 89 -10.94 -3.72 29.98
N THR A 90 -10.48 -4.51 29.00
CA THR A 90 -10.62 -5.97 29.01
C THR A 90 -9.27 -6.61 28.76
N SER A 91 -8.88 -7.54 29.62
CA SER A 91 -7.67 -8.34 29.46
C SER A 91 -8.05 -9.81 29.47
N SER A 92 -7.93 -10.47 28.32
CA SER A 92 -8.16 -11.90 28.14
C SER A 92 -6.83 -12.60 27.79
N GLY A 93 -6.60 -13.81 28.28
CA GLY A 93 -5.33 -14.53 28.06
C GLY A 93 -4.35 -14.45 29.24
N ALA A 94 -3.07 -14.70 29.01
CA ALA A 94 -2.08 -14.81 30.08
C ALA A 94 -1.15 -13.60 30.08
N LEU A 95 -0.89 -13.04 31.27
CA LEU A 95 0.06 -11.94 31.46
C LEU A 95 -0.31 -10.69 30.64
N THR A 96 -1.60 -10.43 30.48
CA THR A 96 -2.13 -9.31 29.69
C THR A 96 -2.38 -8.07 30.52
N LEU A 97 -2.26 -6.89 29.91
CA LEU A 97 -2.52 -5.59 30.54
C LEU A 97 -3.40 -4.73 29.64
N ALA A 98 -4.58 -4.35 30.13
CA ALA A 98 -5.46 -3.38 29.49
C ALA A 98 -5.62 -2.14 30.38
N SER A 99 -5.41 -0.96 29.83
CA SER A 99 -5.63 0.32 30.53
C SER A 99 -6.36 1.30 29.64
N ALA A 100 -7.56 1.68 30.03
CA ALA A 100 -8.43 2.64 29.36
C ALA A 100 -8.61 3.88 30.25
N VAL A 101 -7.81 4.92 30.01
CA VAL A 101 -7.93 6.21 30.70
C VAL A 101 -8.47 7.24 29.73
N GLY A 102 -9.59 7.89 30.06
CA GLY A 102 -10.31 8.82 29.20
C GLY A 102 -11.80 8.51 29.12
N ASN A 103 -12.56 9.32 28.39
CA ASN A 103 -13.98 9.08 28.18
C ASN A 103 -14.20 8.22 26.93
N ASN A 104 -15.18 7.32 26.95
CA ASN A 104 -15.53 6.46 25.81
C ASN A 104 -14.29 5.71 25.23
N VAL A 105 -13.32 5.39 26.08
CA VAL A 105 -12.08 4.72 25.70
C VAL A 105 -12.24 3.22 25.86
N THR A 106 -11.84 2.44 24.87
CA THR A 106 -11.76 0.98 24.95
C THR A 106 -10.32 0.51 24.85
N ALA A 107 -9.89 -0.33 25.78
CA ALA A 107 -8.60 -1.03 25.74
C ALA A 107 -8.84 -2.55 25.85
N ASP A 108 -8.46 -3.31 24.82
CA ASP A 108 -8.60 -4.77 24.75
C ASP A 108 -7.23 -5.44 24.58
N ALA A 109 -6.80 -6.20 25.58
CA ALA A 109 -5.55 -6.94 25.58
C ALA A 109 -5.81 -8.45 25.54
N GLN A 110 -5.33 -9.11 24.48
CA GLN A 110 -5.49 -10.54 24.23
C GLN A 110 -4.14 -11.24 24.01
N GLY A 111 -4.14 -12.58 24.04
CA GLY A 111 -2.97 -13.40 23.77
C GLY A 111 -2.03 -13.56 24.98
N LEU A 112 -0.75 -13.87 24.72
CA LEU A 112 0.28 -13.98 25.75
C LEU A 112 1.09 -12.68 25.78
N PHE A 113 1.11 -11.96 26.91
CA PHE A 113 1.75 -10.64 27.02
C PHE A 113 1.20 -9.57 26.06
N GLY A 114 -0.12 -9.58 25.81
CA GLY A 114 -0.80 -8.46 25.15
C GLY A 114 -0.88 -7.24 26.07
N THR A 115 -0.53 -6.07 25.57
CA THR A 115 -0.56 -4.80 26.31
C THR A 115 -1.29 -3.72 25.52
N ALA A 116 -2.52 -3.38 25.92
CA ALA A 116 -3.35 -2.34 25.31
C ALA A 116 -3.47 -1.15 26.27
N LEU A 117 -2.98 0.02 25.86
CA LEU A 117 -2.91 1.21 26.70
C LEU A 117 -3.55 2.41 25.98
N SER A 118 -4.50 3.07 26.61
CA SER A 118 -4.97 4.39 26.22
C SER A 118 -4.83 5.34 27.41
N LEU A 119 -4.03 6.38 27.27
CA LEU A 119 -3.67 7.31 28.34
C LEU A 119 -4.21 8.72 28.05
N GLY A 120 -5.52 8.87 28.20
CA GLY A 120 -6.25 10.13 27.99
C GLY A 120 -7.01 10.20 26.66
N GLY A 121 -7.78 11.27 26.51
CA GLY A 121 -8.61 11.53 25.32
C GLY A 121 -10.06 11.07 25.45
N ASP A 122 -10.77 11.12 24.32
CA ASP A 122 -12.15 10.67 24.16
C ASP A 122 -12.29 9.76 22.94
N GLY A 123 -13.11 8.71 23.03
CA GLY A 123 -13.48 7.87 21.86
C GLY A 123 -12.34 7.04 21.27
N ASN A 124 -11.29 6.74 22.04
CA ASN A 124 -10.15 5.95 21.55
C ASN A 124 -10.42 4.44 21.65
N ASN A 125 -9.99 3.68 20.63
CA ASN A 125 -10.01 2.23 20.63
C ASN A 125 -8.58 1.69 20.53
N VAL A 126 -8.15 0.90 21.51
CA VAL A 126 -6.80 0.31 21.55
C VAL A 126 -6.89 -1.19 21.73
N GLN A 127 -6.32 -1.95 20.79
CA GLN A 127 -6.33 -3.40 20.83
C GLN A 127 -4.94 -4.00 20.68
N ALA A 128 -4.51 -4.80 21.64
CA ALA A 128 -3.25 -5.54 21.57
C ALA A 128 -3.52 -7.04 21.63
N GLY A 129 -3.04 -7.75 20.62
CA GLY A 129 -3.11 -9.20 20.54
C GLY A 129 -4.38 -9.74 19.90
N ALA A 130 -4.34 -11.04 19.70
CA ALA A 130 -5.36 -11.91 19.13
C ALA A 130 -4.94 -13.36 19.42
N ALA A 131 -5.77 -14.34 19.07
CA ALA A 131 -5.38 -15.75 19.16
C ALA A 131 -4.02 -16.01 18.49
N GLY A 132 -3.08 -16.64 19.21
CA GLY A 132 -1.73 -16.92 18.73
C GLY A 132 -0.73 -15.74 18.78
N SER A 133 -1.13 -14.58 19.31
CA SER A 133 -0.23 -13.43 19.48
C SER A 133 0.62 -13.55 20.74
N ILE A 134 1.87 -13.09 20.66
CA ILE A 134 2.83 -13.06 21.77
C ILE A 134 3.53 -11.69 21.81
N PHE A 135 3.63 -11.07 22.98
CA PHE A 135 4.31 -9.78 23.20
C PHE A 135 3.82 -8.66 22.28
N THR A 136 2.51 -8.45 22.19
CA THR A 136 1.95 -7.38 21.36
C THR A 136 1.69 -6.14 22.19
N VAL A 137 1.99 -4.96 21.64
CA VAL A 137 1.77 -3.67 22.33
C VAL A 137 1.01 -2.73 21.43
N ALA A 138 -0.14 -2.26 21.90
CA ALA A 138 -0.90 -1.17 21.30
C ALA A 138 -1.02 -0.04 22.32
N ALA A 139 -0.65 1.18 21.92
CA ALA A 139 -0.68 2.33 22.81
C ALA A 139 -1.22 3.58 22.11
N ASN A 140 -2.23 4.22 22.70
CA ASN A 140 -2.66 5.56 22.39
C ASN A 140 -2.32 6.50 23.56
N ILE A 141 -1.56 7.55 23.31
CA ILE A 141 -1.15 8.51 24.34
C ILE A 141 -1.71 9.87 23.94
N LEU A 142 -2.77 10.33 24.62
CA LEU A 142 -3.53 11.54 24.27
C LEU A 142 -4.24 11.46 22.90
N GLY A 143 -5.00 12.51 22.56
CA GLY A 143 -5.78 12.57 21.32
C GLY A 143 -7.13 11.86 21.41
N SER A 144 -8.01 12.09 20.44
CA SER A 144 -9.39 11.55 20.43
C SER A 144 -9.70 10.79 19.14
N ASN A 145 -10.67 9.88 19.20
CA ASN A 145 -11.15 9.10 18.06
C ASN A 145 -10.04 8.29 17.35
N ASN A 146 -8.99 7.91 18.07
CA ASN A 146 -7.89 7.13 17.48
C ASN A 146 -8.18 5.63 17.58
N ASN A 147 -7.79 4.90 16.54
CA ASN A 147 -7.82 3.44 16.50
C ASN A 147 -6.40 2.90 16.43
N VAL A 148 -5.95 2.21 17.48
CA VAL A 148 -4.58 1.68 17.58
C VAL A 148 -4.63 0.17 17.79
N SER A 149 -4.07 -0.62 16.88
CA SER A 149 -4.16 -2.07 16.94
C SER A 149 -2.84 -2.78 16.65
N ALA A 150 -2.42 -3.70 17.52
CA ALA A 150 -1.27 -4.57 17.27
C ALA A 150 -1.69 -6.04 17.35
N LEU A 151 -1.98 -6.64 16.19
CA LEU A 151 -2.67 -7.93 16.11
C LEU A 151 -1.77 -9.01 15.48
N GLY A 152 -1.80 -10.22 16.05
CA GLY A 152 -1.13 -11.40 15.49
C GLY A 152 0.38 -11.44 15.73
N GLY A 153 0.93 -12.67 15.69
CA GLY A 153 2.36 -12.95 15.63
C GLY A 153 3.18 -12.51 16.85
N PHE A 154 4.47 -12.20 16.68
CA PHE A 154 5.43 -12.00 17.78
C PHE A 154 6.01 -10.59 17.81
N SER A 155 5.90 -9.89 18.95
CA SER A 155 6.56 -8.60 19.18
C SER A 155 6.12 -7.45 18.25
N ASN A 156 4.84 -7.45 17.87
CA ASN A 156 4.25 -6.38 17.06
C ASN A 156 3.85 -5.19 17.93
N ARG A 157 4.06 -3.96 17.41
CA ARG A 157 3.92 -2.71 18.18
C ARG A 157 3.23 -1.61 17.36
N ALA A 158 2.09 -1.13 17.83
CA ALA A 158 1.37 0.02 17.27
C ALA A 158 1.28 1.14 18.31
N ILE A 159 1.74 2.34 17.96
CA ILE A 159 1.80 3.47 18.91
C ILE A 159 1.28 4.75 18.25
N ASN A 160 0.24 5.36 18.83
CA ASN A 160 -0.18 6.73 18.53
C ASN A 160 0.17 7.66 19.70
N ILE A 161 0.72 8.83 19.41
CA ILE A 161 1.04 9.88 20.39
C ILE A 161 0.38 11.19 19.98
N GLY A 162 -0.79 11.48 20.53
CA GLY A 162 -1.58 12.68 20.25
C GLY A 162 -2.25 12.67 18.88
N GLY A 163 -2.90 13.80 18.55
CA GLY A 163 -3.67 13.95 17.32
C GLY A 163 -5.02 13.23 17.36
N ASP A 164 -5.88 13.54 16.40
CA ASP A 164 -7.24 13.01 16.36
C ASP A 164 -7.50 12.21 15.09
N ASP A 165 -8.45 11.26 15.15
CA ASP A 165 -8.90 10.49 13.99
C ASP A 165 -7.77 9.70 13.29
N ASN A 166 -6.75 9.25 14.04
CA ASN A 166 -5.67 8.45 13.48
C ASN A 166 -5.96 6.95 13.55
N THR A 167 -5.51 6.21 12.54
CA THR A 167 -5.48 4.74 12.54
C THR A 167 -4.03 4.27 12.53
N VAL A 168 -3.61 3.54 13.57
CA VAL A 168 -2.24 3.01 13.69
C VAL A 168 -2.29 1.50 13.91
N THR A 169 -1.81 0.74 12.93
CA THR A 169 -2.00 -0.73 12.92
C THR A 169 -0.71 -1.49 12.63
N THR A 170 -0.51 -2.58 13.37
CA THR A 170 0.39 -3.67 12.97
C THR A 170 -0.41 -4.96 12.92
N GLN A 171 -0.26 -5.74 11.85
CA GLN A 171 -1.01 -6.98 11.67
C GLN A 171 -0.14 -8.12 11.14
N GLY A 172 -0.14 -9.24 11.86
CA GLY A 172 0.51 -10.49 11.45
C GLY A 172 2.03 -10.50 11.56
N SER A 173 2.62 -11.68 11.37
CA SER A 173 4.08 -11.92 11.36
C SER A 173 4.81 -11.33 12.58
N SER A 174 6.08 -10.92 12.49
CA SER A 174 6.90 -10.65 13.68
C SER A 174 7.69 -9.35 13.61
N PHE A 175 7.85 -8.69 14.76
CA PHE A 175 8.67 -7.50 14.98
C PHE A 175 8.27 -6.26 14.17
N ASN A 176 7.01 -6.18 13.73
CA ASN A 176 6.52 -5.04 12.96
C ASN A 176 6.21 -3.85 13.88
N PHE A 177 6.45 -2.64 13.38
CA PHE A 177 6.29 -1.39 14.13
C PHE A 177 5.55 -0.33 13.32
N ALA A 178 4.42 0.13 13.84
CA ALA A 178 3.68 1.30 13.32
C ALA A 178 3.66 2.41 14.36
N ARG A 179 3.98 3.64 13.96
CA ARG A 179 3.95 4.80 14.84
C ARG A 179 3.40 6.05 14.18
N ASN A 180 2.41 6.67 14.82
CA ASN A 180 2.02 8.05 14.55
C ASN A 180 2.44 8.94 15.73
N ILE A 181 3.01 10.10 15.44
CA ILE A 181 3.30 11.15 16.42
C ILE A 181 2.59 12.40 15.93
N PHE A 182 1.65 12.92 16.70
CA PHE A 182 0.85 14.10 16.38
C PHE A 182 0.19 14.08 15.00
N GLY A 183 -0.53 15.17 14.68
CA GLY A 183 -1.32 15.28 13.45
C GLY A 183 -2.58 14.43 13.47
N SER A 184 -3.52 14.78 12.61
CA SER A 184 -4.86 14.17 12.57
C SER A 184 -5.15 13.52 11.23
N ASN A 185 -6.10 12.58 11.21
CA ASN A 185 -6.53 11.87 10.00
C ASN A 185 -5.40 11.07 9.32
N ASN A 186 -4.43 10.55 10.08
CA ASN A 186 -3.35 9.76 9.52
C ASN A 186 -3.66 8.25 9.60
N THR A 187 -3.24 7.52 8.56
CA THR A 187 -3.22 6.06 8.56
C THR A 187 -1.78 5.58 8.54
N VAL A 188 -1.34 4.86 9.58
CA VAL A 188 0.01 4.28 9.68
C VAL A 188 -0.10 2.79 9.88
N ALA A 189 0.36 1.98 8.93
CA ALA A 189 0.15 0.54 8.97
C ALA A 189 1.37 -0.29 8.58
N THR A 190 1.57 -1.42 9.26
CA THR A 190 2.46 -2.51 8.82
C THR A 190 1.66 -3.81 8.76
N THR A 191 1.75 -4.53 7.65
CA THR A 191 0.97 -5.77 7.43
C THR A 191 1.86 -6.90 6.94
N GLY A 192 2.02 -7.95 7.74
CA GLY A 192 2.85 -9.11 7.45
C GLY A 192 4.35 -8.80 7.38
N GLY A 193 5.14 -9.82 7.06
CA GLY A 193 6.59 -9.68 6.93
C GLY A 193 7.34 -9.60 8.26
N TYR A 194 8.66 -9.45 8.21
CA TYR A 194 9.53 -9.48 9.39
C TYR A 194 10.26 -8.16 9.62
N GLY A 195 10.12 -7.58 10.81
CA GLY A 195 10.94 -6.44 11.24
C GLY A 195 10.71 -5.16 10.44
N ASN A 196 9.48 -4.94 9.97
CA ASN A 196 9.16 -3.77 9.16
C ASN A 196 8.71 -2.57 10.00
N ALA A 197 8.81 -1.37 9.43
CA ALA A 197 8.45 -0.13 10.11
C ALA A 197 7.63 0.83 9.22
N ALA A 198 6.57 1.41 9.78
CA ALA A 198 5.82 2.52 9.19
C ALA A 198 5.72 3.66 10.23
N GLN A 199 6.06 4.89 9.84
CA GLN A 199 6.04 6.02 10.76
C GLN A 199 5.55 7.31 10.12
N ASN A 200 4.59 7.98 10.78
CA ASN A 200 4.24 9.37 10.54
C ASN A 200 4.64 10.21 11.78
N ILE A 201 5.29 11.35 11.59
CA ILE A 201 5.82 12.17 12.70
C ILE A 201 5.12 13.51 12.89
N LEU A 202 4.66 14.17 11.83
CA LEU A 202 3.91 15.41 11.89
C LEU A 202 3.09 15.57 10.60
N GLY A 203 1.95 16.25 10.71
CA GLY A 203 1.06 16.58 9.59
C GLY A 203 -0.18 15.71 9.51
N ASN A 204 -1.11 16.11 8.66
CA ASN A 204 -2.48 15.60 8.62
C ASN A 204 -2.77 14.86 7.31
N GLY A 205 -3.68 13.88 7.36
CA GLY A 205 -4.17 13.22 6.15
C GLY A 205 -3.12 12.35 5.46
N ASN A 206 -2.07 11.90 6.16
CA ASN A 206 -1.02 11.09 5.57
C ASN A 206 -1.37 9.60 5.65
N THR A 207 -0.99 8.86 4.61
CA THR A 207 -1.04 7.39 4.57
C THR A 207 0.39 6.85 4.50
N VAL A 208 0.85 6.20 5.56
CA VAL A 208 2.19 5.60 5.65
C VAL A 208 2.05 4.10 5.86
N THR A 209 2.39 3.31 4.85
CA THR A 209 2.12 1.87 4.88
C THR A 209 3.33 1.02 4.54
N GLN A 210 3.38 -0.16 5.14
CA GLN A 210 4.26 -1.22 4.72
C GLN A 210 3.48 -2.53 4.62
N GLN A 211 3.74 -3.30 3.56
CA GLN A 211 3.08 -4.57 3.30
C GLN A 211 4.09 -5.66 2.91
N GLY A 212 4.24 -6.69 3.74
CA GLY A 212 5.13 -7.84 3.51
C GLY A 212 6.63 -7.53 3.40
N GLY A 213 7.42 -8.56 3.12
CA GLY A 213 8.88 -8.44 3.03
C GLY A 213 9.58 -8.34 4.38
N GLU A 214 10.85 -7.95 4.37
CA GLU A 214 11.72 -7.93 5.53
C GLU A 214 12.46 -6.61 5.67
N LEU A 215 12.50 -6.04 6.88
CA LEU A 215 13.26 -4.83 7.21
C LEU A 215 12.93 -3.61 6.35
N ASN A 216 11.72 -3.54 5.80
CA ASN A 216 11.29 -2.40 5.00
C ASN A 216 10.83 -1.25 5.89
N THR A 217 11.07 -0.02 5.44
CA THR A 217 10.74 1.19 6.20
C THR A 217 10.01 2.21 5.33
N ALA A 218 8.81 2.61 5.75
CA ALA A 218 8.06 3.74 5.20
C ALA A 218 8.01 4.88 6.23
N THR A 219 8.37 6.10 5.82
CA THR A 219 8.41 7.25 6.74
C THR A 219 7.88 8.53 6.09
N ASN A 220 6.89 9.16 6.73
CA ASN A 220 6.55 10.56 6.52
C ASN A 220 7.01 11.38 7.73
N PHE A 221 7.84 12.39 7.51
CA PHE A 221 8.38 13.21 8.59
C PHE A 221 7.55 14.47 8.85
N LEU A 222 7.29 15.29 7.81
CA LEU A 222 6.46 16.49 7.89
C LEU A 222 5.74 16.72 6.57
N GLY A 223 4.44 17.04 6.65
CA GLY A 223 3.61 17.45 5.52
C GLY A 223 2.23 16.83 5.58
N ASN A 224 1.33 17.28 4.73
CA ASN A 224 -0.06 16.84 4.67
C ASN A 224 -0.34 16.05 3.39
N GLY A 225 -1.31 15.14 3.43
CA GLY A 225 -1.81 14.46 2.22
C GLY A 225 -0.80 13.52 1.56
N ASN A 226 0.28 13.12 2.23
CA ASN A 226 1.31 12.28 1.62
C ASN A 226 0.93 10.80 1.66
N SER A 227 1.27 10.07 0.60
CA SER A 227 1.29 8.61 0.52
C SER A 227 2.75 8.14 0.56
N VAL A 228 3.12 7.35 1.57
CA VAL A 228 4.48 6.76 1.65
C VAL A 228 4.34 5.26 1.88
N SER A 229 4.82 4.45 0.94
CA SER A 229 4.61 3.00 0.98
C SER A 229 5.84 2.16 0.66
N THR A 230 5.93 0.98 1.27
CA THR A 230 6.85 -0.09 0.87
C THR A 230 6.09 -1.40 0.74
N THR A 231 6.29 -2.14 -0.34
CA THR A 231 5.60 -3.42 -0.58
C THR A 231 6.59 -4.52 -0.89
N GLY A 232 6.72 -5.52 -0.01
CA GLY A 232 7.62 -6.66 -0.20
C GLY A 232 9.10 -6.28 -0.22
N GLY A 233 9.95 -7.24 -0.63
CA GLY A 233 11.39 -7.06 -0.73
C GLY A 233 12.14 -7.07 0.61
N TYR A 234 13.42 -6.73 0.57
CA TYR A 234 14.33 -6.74 1.72
C TYR A 234 15.03 -5.38 1.86
N GLY A 235 14.88 -4.74 3.02
CA GLY A 235 15.65 -3.55 3.37
C GLY A 235 15.32 -2.30 2.54
N ASN A 236 14.13 -2.21 1.97
CA ASN A 236 13.73 -1.06 1.15
C ASN A 236 13.34 0.15 2.02
N LEU A 237 13.58 1.35 1.50
CA LEU A 237 13.28 2.61 2.18
C LEU A 237 12.44 3.54 1.30
N ALA A 238 11.24 3.86 1.76
CA ALA A 238 10.42 4.95 1.24
C ALA A 238 10.36 6.09 2.26
N ARG A 239 10.65 7.31 1.82
CA ARG A 239 10.65 8.48 2.72
C ARG A 239 10.18 9.77 2.05
N ASN A 240 9.16 10.38 2.64
CA ASN A 240 8.88 11.80 2.49
C ASN A 240 9.42 12.56 3.71
N ARG A 241 10.27 13.56 3.49
CA ARG A 241 10.82 14.38 4.58
C ARG A 241 10.00 15.65 4.82
N PHE A 242 9.73 16.40 3.76
CA PHE A 242 9.03 17.68 3.83
C PHE A 242 8.16 17.86 2.59
N GLY A 243 7.00 18.49 2.77
CA GLY A 243 6.09 18.86 1.70
C GLY A 243 4.85 17.98 1.62
N ASP A 244 3.91 18.42 0.79
CA ASP A 244 2.53 17.95 0.81
C ASP A 244 2.16 17.19 -0.48
N ASP A 245 1.16 16.33 -0.39
CA ASP A 245 0.57 15.62 -1.54
C ASP A 245 1.58 14.79 -2.36
N ASN A 246 2.64 14.27 -1.73
CA ASN A 246 3.62 13.43 -2.41
C ASN A 246 3.27 11.95 -2.30
N ASP A 247 3.53 11.19 -3.36
CA ASP A 247 3.46 9.73 -3.38
C ASP A 247 4.88 9.15 -3.50
N VAL A 248 5.35 8.45 -2.47
CA VAL A 248 6.71 7.90 -2.38
C VAL A 248 6.64 6.40 -2.11
N SER A 249 7.11 5.58 -3.05
CA SER A 249 6.90 4.13 -2.98
C SER A 249 8.08 3.27 -3.40
N THR A 250 8.24 2.12 -2.75
CA THR A 250 9.10 1.01 -3.22
C THR A 250 8.29 -0.28 -3.39
N GLN A 251 8.62 -1.06 -4.42
CA GLN A 251 7.92 -2.30 -4.78
C GLN A 251 8.91 -3.46 -4.95
N GLY A 252 8.95 -4.39 -4.00
CA GLY A 252 9.85 -5.54 -4.01
C GLY A 252 11.31 -5.12 -3.92
N GLY A 253 12.22 -5.98 -4.41
CA GLY A 253 13.64 -5.66 -4.52
C GLY A 253 14.46 -5.82 -3.24
N TYR A 254 15.72 -5.41 -3.32
CA TYR A 254 16.72 -5.50 -2.27
C TYR A 254 17.43 -4.14 -2.13
N ALA A 255 17.27 -3.52 -0.95
CA ALA A 255 17.88 -2.24 -0.60
C ALA A 255 17.58 -1.10 -1.58
N ASP A 256 16.34 -1.04 -2.08
CA ASP A 256 15.88 0.04 -2.94
C ASP A 256 15.47 1.28 -2.14
N LEU A 257 15.61 2.46 -2.76
CA LEU A 257 15.33 3.77 -2.17
C LEU A 257 14.33 4.55 -3.02
N ALA A 258 13.28 5.06 -2.38
CA ALA A 258 12.45 6.15 -2.89
C ALA A 258 12.45 7.29 -1.86
N SER A 259 12.86 8.49 -2.27
CA SER A 259 12.96 9.63 -1.36
C SER A 259 12.48 10.93 -1.99
N ASN A 260 11.52 11.57 -1.33
CA ASN A 260 11.17 12.97 -1.54
C ASN A 260 11.71 13.81 -0.37
N LEU A 261 12.54 14.81 -0.67
CA LEU A 261 13.10 15.70 0.35
C LEU A 261 12.19 16.92 0.60
N LEU A 262 11.81 17.63 -0.46
CA LEU A 262 10.99 18.84 -0.45
C LEU A 262 10.03 18.81 -1.63
N GLY A 263 8.97 19.62 -1.57
CA GLY A 263 8.09 19.90 -2.71
C GLY A 263 6.70 19.30 -2.58
N THR A 264 5.87 19.56 -3.58
CA THR A 264 4.45 19.18 -3.56
C THR A 264 4.04 18.40 -4.80
N GLY A 265 3.13 17.44 -4.64
CA GLY A 265 2.56 16.70 -5.77
C GLY A 265 3.57 15.84 -6.53
N ASN A 266 4.65 15.38 -5.89
CA ASN A 266 5.65 14.54 -6.57
C ASN A 266 5.33 13.06 -6.41
N THR A 267 5.58 12.29 -7.46
CA THR A 267 5.55 10.82 -7.45
C THR A 267 6.98 10.28 -7.57
N VAL A 268 7.45 9.55 -6.57
CA VAL A 268 8.82 9.00 -6.51
C VAL A 268 8.76 7.50 -6.24
N THR A 269 9.12 6.69 -7.24
CA THR A 269 8.92 5.23 -7.19
C THR A 269 10.18 4.45 -7.54
N SER A 270 10.50 3.44 -6.72
CA SER A 270 11.38 2.33 -7.11
C SER A 270 10.57 1.05 -7.34
N ARG A 271 10.70 0.46 -8.53
CA ARG A 271 9.91 -0.70 -8.98
C ARG A 271 10.57 -2.06 -8.71
N GLY A 272 11.49 -2.10 -7.75
CA GLY A 272 12.23 -3.31 -7.37
C GLY A 272 13.56 -3.46 -8.09
N GLY A 273 14.22 -4.59 -7.84
CA GLY A 273 15.56 -4.90 -8.33
C GLY A 273 16.58 -4.92 -7.19
N TYR A 274 17.83 -4.55 -7.45
CA TYR A 274 18.87 -4.44 -6.42
C TYR A 274 19.48 -3.04 -6.41
N PHE A 275 19.44 -2.36 -5.26
CA PHE A 275 20.09 -1.08 -5.03
C PHE A 275 19.68 0.04 -6.01
N ASN A 276 18.41 0.10 -6.39
CA ASN A 276 17.88 1.17 -7.22
C ASN A 276 17.46 2.37 -6.36
N GLY A 277 17.67 3.60 -6.85
CA GLY A 277 17.37 4.82 -6.11
C GLY A 277 16.61 5.86 -6.93
N ALA A 278 15.47 6.32 -6.42
CA ALA A 278 14.77 7.49 -6.93
C ALA A 278 14.78 8.59 -5.87
N ARG A 279 15.26 9.79 -6.24
CA ARG A 279 15.41 10.91 -5.31
C ARG A 279 14.92 12.23 -5.90
N ASN A 280 13.86 12.77 -5.34
CA ASN A 280 13.46 14.15 -5.56
C ASN A 280 14.02 15.03 -4.45
N ILE A 281 14.83 16.03 -4.81
CA ILE A 281 15.40 16.99 -3.85
C ILE A 281 14.44 18.16 -3.61
N GLY A 282 13.64 18.54 -4.61
CA GLY A 282 12.71 19.66 -4.55
C GLY A 282 11.96 19.82 -5.87
N GLY A 283 10.99 20.74 -5.90
CA GLY A 283 10.14 20.97 -7.07
C GLY A 283 8.73 20.42 -6.90
N ASN A 284 7.91 20.59 -7.91
CA ASN A 284 6.47 20.30 -7.85
C ASN A 284 5.98 19.51 -9.06
N GLY A 285 5.12 18.52 -8.84
CA GLY A 285 4.53 17.75 -9.94
C GLY A 285 5.53 16.87 -10.70
N ASN A 286 6.64 16.44 -10.08
CA ASN A 286 7.63 15.60 -10.74
C ASN A 286 7.31 14.11 -10.59
N THR A 287 7.55 13.33 -11.63
CA THR A 287 7.43 11.86 -11.64
C THR A 287 8.80 11.23 -11.84
N LEU A 288 9.30 10.53 -10.84
CA LEU A 288 10.59 9.83 -10.85
C LEU A 288 10.34 8.33 -10.73
N THR A 289 10.83 7.55 -11.69
CA THR A 289 10.69 6.09 -11.68
C THR A 289 12.03 5.41 -11.91
N VAL A 290 12.40 4.50 -11.02
CA VAL A 290 13.64 3.73 -11.15
C VAL A 290 13.40 2.22 -11.05
N GLY A 291 14.27 1.44 -11.69
CA GLY A 291 14.36 0.00 -11.48
C GLY A 291 13.31 -0.83 -12.22
N GLY A 292 12.94 -1.96 -11.62
CA GLY A 292 12.10 -3.01 -12.20
C GLY A 292 12.69 -4.41 -12.00
N PRO A 293 11.95 -5.47 -12.39
CA PRO A 293 12.45 -6.84 -12.36
C PRO A 293 13.75 -6.99 -13.17
N GLY A 294 14.81 -7.48 -12.51
CA GLY A 294 16.13 -7.67 -13.13
C GLY A 294 16.98 -6.40 -13.24
N SER A 295 16.55 -5.29 -12.65
CA SER A 295 17.27 -4.02 -12.66
C SER A 295 18.24 -3.90 -11.49
N ASN A 296 19.48 -3.45 -11.72
CA ASN A 296 20.46 -3.26 -10.63
C ASN A 296 21.16 -1.90 -10.70
N LEU A 297 21.35 -1.25 -9.55
CA LEU A 297 22.16 -0.03 -9.42
C LEU A 297 21.72 1.11 -10.35
N ASN A 298 20.42 1.28 -10.56
CA ASN A 298 19.88 2.40 -11.34
C ASN A 298 19.58 3.59 -10.43
N LEU A 299 19.70 4.80 -10.96
CA LEU A 299 19.51 6.04 -10.21
C LEU A 299 18.67 7.04 -11.01
N VAL A 300 17.69 7.64 -10.34
CA VAL A 300 16.96 8.81 -10.85
C VAL A 300 17.06 9.95 -9.83
N VAL A 301 17.45 11.14 -10.29
CA VAL A 301 17.54 12.33 -9.43
C VAL A 301 16.87 13.54 -10.08
N ASN A 302 15.98 14.19 -9.34
CA ASN A 302 15.47 15.52 -9.69
C ASN A 302 15.96 16.56 -8.69
N VAL A 303 16.44 17.70 -9.20
CA VAL A 303 16.87 18.85 -8.41
C VAL A 303 16.08 20.09 -8.82
N GLY A 304 14.90 20.27 -8.23
CA GLY A 304 14.03 21.43 -8.49
C GLY A 304 13.26 21.36 -9.81
N GLY A 305 12.65 22.49 -10.19
CA GLY A 305 11.74 22.57 -11.34
C GLY A 305 10.41 21.83 -11.14
N GLY A 306 9.55 21.83 -12.16
CA GLY A 306 8.25 21.18 -12.06
C GLY A 306 7.79 20.45 -13.31
N GLY A 307 6.92 19.45 -13.13
CA GLY A 307 6.34 18.69 -14.23
C GLY A 307 7.33 17.77 -14.96
N ASN A 308 8.46 17.40 -14.35
CA ASN A 308 9.45 16.55 -15.00
C ASN A 308 9.11 15.07 -14.84
N THR A 309 9.32 14.29 -15.90
CA THR A 309 9.22 12.84 -15.89
C THR A 309 10.60 12.25 -16.14
N ILE A 310 11.15 11.54 -15.16
CA ILE A 310 12.50 10.98 -15.22
C ILE A 310 12.44 9.48 -14.94
N THR A 311 12.94 8.68 -15.87
CA THR A 311 12.99 7.23 -15.74
C THR A 311 14.40 6.70 -15.96
N ALA A 312 14.85 5.77 -15.12
CA ALA A 312 16.06 4.99 -15.36
C ALA A 312 15.83 3.53 -14.95
N GLY A 313 16.02 2.59 -15.87
CA GLY A 313 15.81 1.17 -15.58
C GLY A 313 15.11 0.41 -16.72
N GLY A 314 14.36 -0.64 -16.34
CA GLY A 314 14.01 -1.76 -17.23
C GLY A 314 14.99 -2.94 -17.07
N PRO A 315 14.92 -4.00 -17.89
CA PRO A 315 15.93 -5.06 -17.85
C PRO A 315 17.31 -4.45 -18.17
N GLY A 316 18.13 -4.21 -17.15
CA GLY A 316 19.39 -3.47 -17.27
C GLY A 316 19.93 -2.94 -15.95
N SER A 317 21.24 -2.75 -15.90
CA SER A 317 21.95 -2.27 -14.72
C SER A 317 22.64 -0.93 -14.98
N LEU A 318 22.91 -0.15 -13.92
CA LEU A 318 23.80 1.03 -13.96
C LEU A 318 23.33 2.15 -14.91
N ASN A 319 22.01 2.37 -14.97
CA ASN A 319 21.42 3.49 -15.70
C ASN A 319 21.16 4.67 -14.77
N ALA A 320 21.33 5.89 -15.28
CA ALA A 320 21.10 7.11 -14.51
C ALA A 320 20.30 8.15 -15.31
N GLY A 321 19.21 8.64 -14.72
CA GLY A 321 18.38 9.73 -15.25
C GLY A 321 18.43 10.94 -14.33
N PHE A 322 18.57 12.15 -14.85
CA PHE A 322 18.52 13.34 -14.00
C PHE A 322 17.92 14.59 -14.65
N ASN A 323 17.38 15.48 -13.81
CA ASN A 323 16.98 16.84 -14.17
C ASN A 323 17.52 17.83 -13.13
N VAL A 324 18.06 18.95 -13.58
CA VAL A 324 18.54 20.03 -12.72
C VAL A 324 17.90 21.35 -13.13
N LEU A 325 16.98 21.84 -12.28
CA LEU A 325 16.29 23.12 -12.38
C LEU A 325 15.62 23.38 -13.75
N GLY A 326 15.19 22.32 -14.43
CA GLY A 326 14.36 22.38 -15.63
C GLY A 326 12.92 21.98 -15.35
N SER A 327 11.99 22.37 -16.20
CA SER A 327 10.57 22.06 -16.08
C SER A 327 10.01 21.36 -17.31
N ASN A 328 9.00 20.52 -17.14
CA ASN A 328 8.32 19.78 -18.21
C ASN A 328 9.27 18.92 -19.07
N ASN A 329 10.38 18.44 -18.50
CA ASN A 329 11.32 17.58 -19.21
C ASN A 329 10.90 16.11 -19.13
N GLN A 330 11.21 15.36 -20.19
CA GLN A 330 11.12 13.90 -20.23
C GLN A 330 12.52 13.32 -20.38
N VAL A 331 12.98 12.57 -19.38
CA VAL A 331 14.31 11.97 -19.35
C VAL A 331 14.18 10.46 -19.22
N SER A 332 14.89 9.72 -20.08
CA SER A 332 14.87 8.26 -20.06
C SER A 332 16.26 7.68 -20.27
N ALA A 333 16.75 6.89 -19.32
CA ALA A 333 18.03 6.18 -19.39
C ALA A 333 17.85 4.65 -19.32
N GLY A 334 18.36 3.95 -20.33
CA GLY A 334 18.39 2.49 -20.42
C GLY A 334 17.65 1.92 -21.64
N PRO A 335 17.72 0.60 -21.86
CA PRO A 335 18.57 -0.35 -21.14
C PRO A 335 20.03 -0.27 -21.60
N GLY A 336 20.99 -0.49 -20.70
CA GLY A 336 22.41 -0.62 -21.04
C GLY A 336 23.31 -0.49 -19.80
N PRO A 337 24.53 -1.05 -19.78
CA PRO A 337 25.32 -1.12 -18.56
C PRO A 337 25.84 0.22 -18.02
N PHE A 338 25.65 1.34 -18.74
CA PHE A 338 26.08 2.69 -18.32
C PHE A 338 25.34 3.76 -19.16
N ALA A 339 24.01 3.73 -19.20
CA ALA A 339 23.24 4.78 -19.88
C ALA A 339 23.01 5.96 -18.93
N LEU A 340 23.49 7.15 -19.29
CA LEU A 340 23.24 8.40 -18.57
C LEU A 340 22.40 9.33 -19.45
N ALA A 341 21.24 9.76 -18.96
CA ALA A 341 20.39 10.75 -19.61
C ALA A 341 20.06 11.90 -18.65
N GLY A 342 20.02 13.13 -19.13
CA GLY A 342 19.52 14.22 -18.31
C GLY A 342 19.38 15.58 -18.95
N THR A 343 18.82 16.50 -18.17
CA THR A 343 18.60 17.90 -18.53
C THR A 343 19.16 18.83 -17.46
N ILE A 344 19.70 19.96 -17.89
CA ILE A 344 20.28 20.98 -17.02
C ILE A 344 19.82 22.35 -17.52
N LEU A 345 19.08 23.08 -16.68
CA LEU A 345 18.62 24.46 -16.94
C LEU A 345 17.85 24.61 -18.27
N ARG A 346 17.03 23.61 -18.61
CA ARG A 346 16.24 23.58 -19.85
C ARG A 346 14.82 23.14 -19.54
N ASP A 347 13.87 23.61 -20.34
CA ASP A 347 12.47 23.26 -20.22
C ASP A 347 11.98 22.52 -21.47
N GLY A 348 10.99 21.64 -21.29
CA GLY A 348 10.27 20.98 -22.39
C GLY A 348 11.10 20.02 -23.24
N LEU A 349 12.27 19.59 -22.78
CA LEU A 349 13.15 18.70 -23.53
C LEU A 349 12.82 17.23 -23.31
N SER A 350 12.95 16.44 -24.37
CA SER A 350 12.94 14.98 -24.31
C SER A 350 14.36 14.43 -24.54
N VAL A 351 15.00 13.91 -23.49
CA VAL A 351 16.35 13.36 -23.54
C VAL A 351 16.33 11.86 -23.23
N THR A 352 16.60 11.06 -24.25
CA THR A 352 16.68 9.59 -24.13
C THR A 352 18.09 9.10 -24.41
N LYS A 353 18.56 8.16 -23.59
CA LYS A 353 19.77 7.38 -23.83
C LYS A 353 19.49 5.88 -23.72
N ASN A 354 19.53 5.20 -24.86
CA ASN A 354 19.47 3.74 -24.94
C ASN A 354 20.91 3.21 -25.15
N GLY A 355 21.28 2.14 -24.44
CA GLY A 355 22.63 1.59 -24.48
C GLY A 355 23.71 2.48 -23.84
N PRO A 356 24.98 2.02 -23.81
CA PRO A 356 26.09 2.74 -23.18
C PRO A 356 26.25 4.17 -23.71
N GLY A 357 26.52 5.12 -22.81
CA GLY A 357 26.90 6.48 -23.13
C GLY A 357 26.10 7.53 -22.37
N ILE A 358 26.20 8.78 -22.83
CA ILE A 358 25.72 9.97 -22.15
C ILE A 358 24.83 10.78 -23.12
N ALA A 359 23.69 11.25 -22.66
CA ALA A 359 22.86 12.25 -23.33
C ALA A 359 22.50 13.35 -22.32
N ILE A 360 22.96 14.58 -22.53
CA ILE A 360 22.66 15.71 -21.65
C ILE A 360 22.23 16.90 -22.51
N ASN A 361 21.00 17.37 -22.34
CA ASN A 361 20.40 18.35 -23.25
C ASN A 361 20.59 17.88 -24.72
N ASP A 362 21.31 18.67 -25.53
CA ASP A 362 21.61 18.38 -26.94
C ASP A 362 22.91 17.59 -27.15
N VAL A 363 23.71 17.36 -26.10
CA VAL A 363 25.01 16.67 -26.19
C VAL A 363 24.81 15.17 -26.05
N ARG A 364 25.37 14.38 -26.98
CA ARG A 364 25.26 12.92 -26.99
C ARG A 364 26.62 12.27 -27.25
N VAL A 365 27.00 11.31 -26.41
CA VAL A 365 28.24 10.54 -26.50
C VAL A 365 27.92 9.06 -26.30
N GLY A 366 28.45 8.16 -27.13
CA GLY A 366 28.24 6.71 -27.00
C GLY A 366 26.90 6.23 -27.62
N GLY A 367 27.00 5.30 -28.56
CA GLY A 367 25.89 4.74 -29.33
C GLY A 367 26.24 4.62 -30.82
N ALA A 368 25.98 3.46 -31.43
CA ALA A 368 25.89 3.35 -32.87
C ALA A 368 24.59 4.03 -33.33
N SER A 369 24.69 4.89 -34.35
CA SER A 369 23.60 5.70 -34.93
C SER A 369 23.19 6.97 -34.14
N ALA A 370 23.94 8.05 -34.38
CA ALA A 370 23.38 9.39 -34.35
C ALA A 370 22.60 9.62 -35.67
N THR A 371 21.38 9.09 -35.81
CA THR A 371 20.48 9.61 -36.86
C THR A 371 20.00 10.98 -36.42
N ARG A 372 20.72 12.00 -36.88
CA ARG A 372 20.23 13.38 -36.94
C ARG A 372 18.93 13.33 -37.74
N SER A 373 17.79 13.54 -37.08
CA SER A 373 16.59 13.94 -37.82
C SER A 373 16.86 15.35 -38.33
N GLN A 374 17.50 15.45 -39.51
CA GLN A 374 17.45 16.67 -40.29
C GLN A 374 16.01 16.79 -40.78
N THR A 375 15.25 17.66 -40.11
CA THR A 375 14.08 18.29 -40.70
C THR A 375 14.50 18.88 -42.05
N GLY A 376 13.82 18.41 -43.09
CA GLY A 376 14.18 18.61 -44.48
C GLY A 376 14.32 20.08 -44.86
N ALA A 377 15.38 20.37 -45.61
CA ALA A 377 15.48 21.56 -46.42
C ALA A 377 14.35 21.55 -47.47
N SER A 378 13.39 22.46 -47.30
CA SER A 378 12.43 22.83 -48.33
C SER A 378 13.15 23.65 -49.41
N THR A 379 13.41 23.01 -50.55
CA THR A 379 13.71 23.67 -51.82
C THR A 379 12.50 24.47 -52.31
N ASN A 380 12.66 25.78 -52.53
CA ASN A 380 11.92 26.50 -53.58
C ASN A 380 12.57 27.87 -53.83
N GLY A 381 13.09 28.05 -55.04
CA GLY A 381 13.73 29.30 -55.48
C GLY A 381 14.14 29.20 -56.95
N ALA A 382 13.16 29.26 -57.84
CA ALA A 382 13.30 29.24 -59.28
C ALA A 382 14.17 30.39 -59.82
N ARG A 383 15.04 30.09 -60.79
CA ARG A 383 15.48 31.05 -61.82
C ARG A 383 15.65 30.36 -63.17
N THR A 384 14.89 30.86 -64.13
CA THR A 384 14.89 30.60 -65.57
C THR A 384 16.01 31.36 -66.28
N ASN A 385 16.59 30.77 -67.32
CA ASN A 385 16.77 31.32 -68.68
C ASN A 385 17.96 30.68 -69.41
N GLY A 386 17.78 30.42 -70.71
CA GLY A 386 18.89 30.55 -71.68
C GLY A 386 19.18 29.38 -72.61
N ALA A 387 18.26 29.13 -73.54
CA ALA A 387 18.50 28.99 -75.00
C ALA A 387 19.63 28.09 -75.59
N SER A 388 19.20 27.36 -76.63
CA SER A 388 19.82 27.24 -77.96
C SER A 388 20.80 26.09 -78.24
N ALA A 389 20.35 25.18 -79.12
CA ALA A 389 20.96 24.74 -80.39
C ALA A 389 20.67 23.24 -80.61
N ASN A 390 19.71 22.88 -81.46
CA ASN A 390 19.84 22.73 -82.92
C ASN A 390 20.61 21.45 -83.32
N SER A 391 19.90 20.40 -83.74
CA SER A 391 20.31 19.49 -84.82
C SER A 391 19.18 18.50 -85.16
N THR A 392 18.68 18.63 -86.39
CA THR A 392 17.73 17.74 -87.07
C THR A 392 18.43 16.76 -88.01
N ARG A 393 17.73 15.64 -88.32
CA ARG A 393 17.98 14.57 -89.32
C ARG A 393 18.86 13.42 -88.81
N ALA A 394 18.60 12.15 -89.10
CA ALA A 394 17.94 11.55 -90.26
C ALA A 394 17.31 10.17 -89.94
N ASP A 395 16.54 9.71 -90.92
CA ASP A 395 15.72 8.52 -91.04
C ASP A 395 16.43 7.17 -90.79
N SER A 396 15.65 6.13 -90.43
CA SER A 396 15.42 4.93 -91.27
C SER A 396 14.81 3.77 -90.48
N ALA A 397 13.81 3.14 -91.09
CA ALA A 397 13.18 1.90 -90.69
C ALA A 397 14.09 0.68 -90.98
N SER A 398 13.97 -0.40 -90.20
CA SER A 398 13.95 -1.78 -90.72
C SER A 398 13.76 -2.81 -89.60
N ALA A 399 13.18 -3.94 -90.00
CA ALA A 399 12.68 -5.05 -89.22
C ALA A 399 13.69 -6.19 -88.94
N ASN A 400 13.21 -7.16 -88.15
CA ASN A 400 13.59 -8.58 -88.03
C ASN A 400 14.73 -8.99 -87.07
N GLY A 401 14.43 -10.04 -86.26
CA GLY A 401 15.20 -10.64 -85.16
C GLY A 401 16.46 -11.44 -85.58
N PRO A 402 16.92 -12.54 -84.90
CA PRO A 402 16.25 -13.40 -83.89
C PRO A 402 17.12 -13.89 -82.68
N ALA A 403 16.49 -14.75 -81.83
CA ALA A 403 17.03 -15.92 -81.11
C ALA A 403 17.71 -15.83 -79.69
N LYS A 404 16.99 -16.38 -78.68
CA LYS A 404 17.31 -17.45 -77.66
C LYS A 404 18.60 -17.37 -76.79
N PRO A 405 18.77 -18.21 -75.72
CA PRO A 405 17.83 -18.80 -74.73
C PRO A 405 18.36 -18.73 -73.27
N LYS A 406 17.53 -19.06 -72.25
CA LYS A 406 17.78 -20.12 -71.23
C LYS A 406 16.85 -20.04 -70.00
N ASN A 407 16.16 -21.15 -69.80
CA ASN A 407 15.92 -21.88 -68.55
C ASN A 407 15.51 -21.10 -67.29
N ASN A 408 14.26 -21.30 -66.86
CA ASN A 408 14.07 -21.57 -65.44
C ASN A 408 13.09 -22.73 -65.21
N LYS A 409 13.55 -23.64 -64.36
CA LYS A 409 13.03 -24.98 -64.13
C LYS A 409 11.93 -24.90 -63.08
N GLN A 410 10.74 -25.32 -63.46
CA GLN A 410 9.57 -25.48 -62.61
C GLN A 410 9.47 -26.96 -62.21
N THR A 411 9.38 -27.26 -60.91
CA THR A 411 8.74 -28.49 -60.36
C THR A 411 8.75 -28.42 -58.82
N THR A 412 7.59 -28.21 -58.18
CA THR A 412 6.77 -29.21 -57.42
C THR A 412 7.34 -29.53 -56.02
N THR A 413 6.60 -29.63 -54.91
CA THR A 413 5.29 -30.26 -54.68
C THR A 413 4.83 -30.08 -53.20
N LYS A 414 3.51 -30.27 -52.97
CA LYS A 414 2.80 -30.81 -51.75
C LYS A 414 2.75 -29.89 -50.52
N SER A 415 1.63 -29.32 -50.07
CA SER A 415 0.23 -29.79 -49.83
C SER A 415 0.05 -30.76 -48.67
N ASN A 416 -0.95 -30.43 -47.84
CA ASN A 416 -1.73 -31.25 -46.89
C ASN A 416 -1.12 -31.41 -45.49
N LYS A 417 -1.82 -31.23 -44.37
CA LYS A 417 -3.26 -31.35 -43.99
C LYS A 417 -3.45 -30.51 -42.69
N GLN A 418 -4.60 -29.85 -42.45
CA GLN A 418 -5.72 -30.33 -41.59
C GLN A 418 -5.24 -30.94 -40.26
N GLN A 419 -5.81 -30.67 -39.07
CA GLN A 419 -7.18 -30.31 -38.72
C GLN A 419 -7.26 -30.08 -37.20
N ALA A 420 -8.34 -29.44 -36.78
CA ALA A 420 -8.82 -29.30 -35.41
C ALA A 420 -9.04 -30.62 -34.65
N ASN A 421 -9.03 -30.54 -33.31
CA ASN A 421 -9.80 -31.30 -32.28
C ASN A 421 -8.99 -31.37 -30.97
N LYS A 422 -9.52 -31.52 -29.75
CA LYS A 422 -10.87 -31.58 -29.16
C LYS A 422 -10.66 -31.58 -27.64
N SER A 423 -11.67 -31.11 -26.90
CA SER A 423 -11.90 -31.42 -25.49
C SER A 423 -12.56 -32.80 -25.30
N SER A 424 -12.12 -33.57 -24.30
CA SER A 424 -12.84 -34.63 -23.53
C SER A 424 -11.79 -35.35 -22.67
N GLY A 425 -11.93 -35.74 -21.40
CA GLY A 425 -13.10 -36.08 -20.58
C GLY A 425 -13.00 -37.55 -20.12
N GLY A 426 -12.92 -37.80 -18.79
CA GLY A 426 -13.15 -39.11 -18.09
C GLY A 426 -12.05 -40.18 -18.24
N THR A 427 -11.76 -41.12 -17.32
CA THR A 427 -12.47 -41.77 -16.17
C THR A 427 -11.44 -42.63 -15.40
N ARG A 428 -11.35 -42.60 -14.06
CA ARG A 428 -11.93 -43.51 -13.02
C ARG A 428 -11.34 -44.94 -12.90
N ALA A 429 -10.79 -45.26 -11.73
CA ALA A 429 -10.81 -46.56 -11.00
C ALA A 429 -10.35 -46.28 -9.54
N THR A 430 -11.08 -46.46 -8.41
CA THR A 430 -11.77 -47.58 -7.72
C THR A 430 -10.89 -48.61 -6.97
N GLY A 431 -11.12 -48.72 -5.65
CA GLY A 431 -10.83 -49.86 -4.74
C GLY A 431 -9.80 -49.54 -3.63
N GLY A 432 -9.96 -49.80 -2.33
CA GLY A 432 -10.98 -50.45 -1.46
C GLY A 432 -10.67 -50.07 0.02
N SER A 433 -11.66 -49.90 0.90
CA SER A 433 -12.25 -50.87 1.85
C SER A 433 -11.29 -51.54 2.86
N GLY A 434 -11.53 -51.32 4.17
CA GLY A 434 -10.98 -52.10 5.31
C GLY A 434 -10.71 -51.25 6.56
N ASN A 435 -11.67 -50.97 7.46
CA ASN A 435 -12.18 -51.78 8.59
C ASN A 435 -11.38 -51.66 9.92
N THR A 436 -12.06 -51.11 10.94
CA THR A 436 -12.09 -51.43 12.39
C THR A 436 -10.80 -51.61 13.23
N GLY A 437 -10.77 -50.92 14.38
CA GLY A 437 -10.57 -51.61 15.67
C GLY A 437 -9.57 -51.00 16.67
N GLY A 438 -10.08 -50.56 17.84
CA GLY A 438 -9.43 -50.85 19.13
C GLY A 438 -8.92 -49.67 19.97
N PRO A 439 -9.42 -49.48 21.22
CA PRO A 439 -8.86 -48.56 22.21
C PRO A 439 -7.72 -49.21 23.01
N ARG A 440 -6.72 -48.43 23.43
CA ARG A 440 -5.72 -48.85 24.42
C ARG A 440 -6.05 -48.25 25.78
N GLY A 441 -6.50 -49.10 26.69
CA GLY A 441 -6.51 -48.85 28.13
C GLY A 441 -5.29 -49.46 28.83
N HIS A 442 -4.87 -48.79 29.91
CA HIS A 442 -4.17 -49.24 31.12
C HIS A 442 -3.15 -50.40 31.10
N ARG A 443 -1.97 -50.15 31.67
CA ARG A 443 -1.55 -50.83 32.92
C ARG A 443 -0.36 -50.18 33.62
N GLU A 444 -0.45 -50.21 34.94
CA GLU A 444 0.57 -49.90 35.95
C GLU A 444 1.88 -50.67 35.74
N LYS A 445 2.99 -50.00 36.03
CA LYS A 445 3.91 -50.33 37.13
C LYS A 445 4.61 -49.06 37.60
#